data_AF-A0A1E1FDX2-F1
#
_entry.id   AF-A0A1E1FDX2-F1
#
_cell.length_a   1.000
_cell.length_b   1.000
_cell.length_c   1.000
_cell.angle_alpha   90.00
_cell.angle_beta   90.00
_cell.angle_gamma   90.00
#
_symmetry.space_group_name_H-M   'P 1'
#
loop_
_entity.id
_entity.type
_entity.pdbx_description
1 polymer ?
#
loop_
_entity_poly.entity_id
_entity_poly.type
_entity_poly.pdbx_seq_one_letter_code
_entity_poly.pdbx_strand_id
1 'polypeptide(L)' 'FGDYFKKEAITFSWELLTQIYKLPKERLYVTYFAGDPQNNIPCDDEARQTWLELGMDPTHVIASKFNFW' A
#
# COMPACT_ATOMS: atom_id res chain seq x y z
N PHE A 1 -13.55 10.81 12.24
CA PHE A 1 -12.26 10.09 12.37
C PHE A 1 -12.58 8.69 12.85
N GLY A 2 -12.07 7.65 12.18
CA GLY A 2 -12.37 6.25 12.49
C GLY A 2 -13.40 5.58 11.56
N ASP A 3 -13.84 6.27 10.50
CA ASP A 3 -14.87 5.75 9.57
C ASP A 3 -14.31 4.78 8.53
N TYR A 4 -13.00 4.82 8.27
CA TYR A 4 -12.29 3.93 7.37
C TYR A 4 -10.82 3.78 7.78
N PHE A 5 -10.13 2.78 7.24
CA PHE A 5 -8.72 2.54 7.54
C PHE A 5 -7.94 2.23 6.26
N LYS A 6 -7.07 1.22 6.28
CA LYS A 6 -6.13 0.96 5.18
C LYS A 6 -6.84 0.57 3.88
N LYS A 7 -7.79 -0.37 3.95
CA LYS A 7 -8.42 -0.91 2.74
C LYS A 7 -9.08 0.18 1.90
N GLU A 8 -9.91 1.00 2.52
CA GLU A 8 -10.60 2.08 1.83
C GLU A 8 -9.62 3.19 1.42
N ALA A 9 -8.69 3.58 2.30
CA ALA A 9 -7.70 4.63 1.99
C ALA A 9 -6.85 4.27 0.76
N ILE A 10 -6.38 3.03 0.69
CA ILE A 10 -5.61 2.49 -0.44
C ILE A 10 -6.49 2.45 -1.71
N THR A 11 -7.73 2.00 -1.59
CA THR A 11 -8.68 1.94 -2.72
C THR A 11 -8.95 3.32 -3.31
N PHE A 12 -9.22 4.32 -2.46
CA PHE A 12 -9.44 5.71 -2.90
C PHE A 12 -8.19 6.31 -3.54
N SER A 13 -7.01 6.04 -2.98
CA SER A 13 -5.73 6.49 -3.55
C SER A 13 -5.51 5.90 -4.94
N TRP A 14 -5.79 4.61 -5.11
CA TRP A 14 -5.68 3.92 -6.40
C TRP A 14 -6.66 4.48 -7.45
N GLU A 15 -7.92 4.67 -7.08
CA GLU A 15 -8.95 5.25 -7.95
C GLU A 15 -8.54 6.65 -8.42
N LEU A 16 -8.14 7.52 -7.49
CA LEU A 16 -7.73 8.88 -7.80
C LEU A 16 -6.56 8.91 -8.81
N LEU A 17 -5.50 8.13 -8.53
CA LEU A 17 -4.30 8.14 -9.37
C LEU A 17 -4.54 7.50 -10.74
N THR A 18 -5.25 6.37 -10.79
CA THR A 18 -5.32 5.54 -12.01
C THR A 18 -6.57 5.79 -12.85
N GLN A 19 -7.69 6.18 -12.24
CA GLN A 19 -8.96 6.36 -12.95
C GLN A 19 -9.25 7.84 -13.21
N ILE A 20 -9.07 8.69 -12.20
CA ILE A 20 -9.35 10.13 -12.32
C ILE A 20 -8.20 10.83 -13.03
N TYR A 21 -6.97 10.72 -12.50
CA TYR A 21 -5.79 11.32 -13.12
C TYR A 21 -5.19 10.52 -14.26
N LYS A 22 -5.64 9.28 -14.46
CA LYS A 22 -5.22 8.41 -15.56
C LYS A 22 -3.71 8.23 -15.63
N LEU A 23 -3.04 8.19 -14.48
CA LEU A 23 -1.62 7.89 -14.43
C LEU A 23 -1.39 6.44 -14.88
N PRO A 24 -0.35 6.16 -15.69
CA PRO A 24 -0.02 4.79 -16.08
C PRO A 24 0.35 3.96 -14.85
N LYS A 25 -0.33 2.82 -14.67
CA LYS A 25 -0.21 1.97 -13.48
C LYS A 25 1.21 1.42 -13.31
N GLU A 26 1.86 1.12 -14.42
CA GLU A 26 3.25 0.64 -14.51
C GLU A 26 4.29 1.68 -14.06
N ARG A 27 3.89 2.93 -13.82
CA ARG A 27 4.77 3.96 -13.25
C ARG A 27 4.58 4.15 -11.75
N LEU A 28 3.60 3.48 -11.15
CA LEU A 28 3.30 3.58 -9.73
C LEU A 28 4.06 2.50 -8.96
N TYR A 29 4.64 2.93 -7.84
CA TYR A 29 5.34 2.10 -6.87
C TYR A 29 4.83 2.49 -5.48
N VAL A 30 4.70 1.50 -4.61
CA VAL A 30 4.27 1.71 -3.23
C VAL A 30 5.17 0.96 -2.27
N THR A 31 5.27 1.48 -1.06
CA THR A 31 5.94 0.83 0.04
C THR A 31 4.93 0.43 1.12
N TYR A 32 5.18 -0.71 1.76
CA TYR A 32 4.46 -1.13 2.96
C TYR A 32 5.46 -1.43 4.08
N PHE A 33 4.98 -1.40 5.33
CA PHE A 33 5.85 -1.63 6.48
C PHE A 33 6.31 -3.08 6.55
N ALA A 34 7.62 -3.29 6.54
CA ALA A 34 8.22 -4.63 6.58
C ALA A 34 8.10 -5.32 7.94
N GLY A 35 7.66 -4.61 8.97
CA GLY A 35 7.74 -5.06 10.36
C GLY A 35 9.06 -4.65 11.02
N ASP A 36 9.06 -4.73 12.35
CA ASP A 36 10.25 -4.58 13.18
C ASP A 36 10.29 -5.71 14.23
N PRO A 37 10.98 -6.82 13.93
CA PRO A 37 11.09 -7.95 14.85
C PRO A 37 11.80 -7.58 16.17
N GLN A 38 12.68 -6.57 16.18
CA GLN A 38 13.38 -6.16 17.41
C GLN A 38 12.42 -5.53 18.41
N ASN A 39 11.40 -4.84 17.91
CA ASN A 39 10.34 -4.22 18.69
C ASN A 39 9.03 -5.03 18.72
N ASN A 40 9.06 -6.27 18.23
CA ASN A 40 7.91 -7.18 18.15
C ASN A 40 6.71 -6.59 17.36
N ILE A 41 7.01 -5.80 16.32
CA ILE A 41 6.00 -5.20 15.44
C ILE A 41 5.92 -6.04 14.15
N PRO A 42 4.76 -6.61 13.81
CA PRO A 42 4.61 -7.43 12.62
C PRO A 42 4.67 -6.60 11.33
N CYS A 43 4.88 -7.30 10.22
CA CYS A 43 4.73 -6.77 8.87
C CYS A 43 3.30 -6.28 8.61
N ASP A 44 3.15 -5.22 7.82
CA ASP A 44 1.84 -4.73 7.36
C ASP A 44 1.36 -5.52 6.14
N ASP A 45 1.01 -6.79 6.36
CA ASP A 45 0.50 -7.68 5.31
C ASP A 45 -0.87 -7.23 4.78
N GLU A 46 -1.66 -6.50 5.57
CA GLU A 46 -2.95 -5.94 5.16
C GLU A 46 -2.77 -4.91 4.04
N ALA A 47 -1.83 -3.97 4.21
CA ALA A 47 -1.52 -2.99 3.18
C ALA A 47 -0.97 -3.66 1.92
N ARG A 48 -0.03 -4.61 2.09
CA ARG A 48 0.54 -5.38 0.96
C ARG A 48 -0.56 -6.04 0.14
N GLN A 49 -1.44 -6.80 0.80
CA GLN A 49 -2.46 -7.57 0.14
C GLN A 49 -3.49 -6.68 -0.56
N THR A 50 -3.87 -5.56 0.05
CA THR A 50 -4.81 -4.60 -0.56
C THR A 50 -4.28 -4.04 -1.88
N TRP A 51 -2.99 -3.67 -1.96
CA TRP A 51 -2.40 -3.19 -3.21
C TRP A 51 -2.38 -4.25 -4.31
N LEU A 52 -2.10 -5.52 -3.95
CA LEU A 52 -2.09 -6.63 -4.90
C LEU A 52 -3.50 -6.92 -5.44
N GLU A 53 -4.53 -6.89 -4.59
CA GLU A 53 -5.93 -7.10 -4.99
C GLU A 53 -6.44 -6.02 -5.97
N LEU A 54 -5.88 -4.81 -5.91
CA LEU A 54 -6.19 -3.72 -6.84
C LEU A 54 -5.49 -3.86 -8.19
N GLY A 55 -4.66 -4.90 -8.37
CA GLY A 55 -3.98 -5.23 -9.61
C GLY A 55 -2.65 -4.50 -9.80
N MET A 56 -2.01 -4.07 -8.72
CA MET A 56 -0.64 -3.56 -8.78
C MET A 56 0.35 -4.71 -9.08
N ASP A 57 1.39 -4.42 -9.88
CA ASP A 57 2.45 -5.39 -10.14
C ASP A 57 3.14 -5.76 -8.82
N PRO A 58 3.28 -7.07 -8.48
CA PRO A 58 3.94 -7.50 -7.25
C PRO A 58 5.37 -6.96 -7.10
N THR A 59 6.07 -6.70 -8.20
CA THR A 59 7.43 -6.14 -8.19
C THR A 59 7.46 -4.65 -7.80
N HIS A 60 6.32 -3.96 -7.82
CA HIS A 60 6.17 -2.56 -7.45
C HIS A 60 5.63 -2.36 -6.02
N VAL A 61 5.34 -3.45 -5.30
CA VAL A 61 4.86 -3.44 -3.91
C VAL A 61 6.03 -3.81 -2.98
N ILE A 62 6.72 -2.81 -2.45
CA ILE A 62 8.05 -2.97 -1.84
C ILE A 62 7.98 -2.92 -0.32
N ALA A 63 8.51 -3.94 0.35
CA ALA A 63 8.68 -3.93 1.81
C ALA A 63 9.74 -2.89 2.23
N SER A 64 9.45 -2.05 3.22
CA SER A 64 10.41 -1.09 3.77
C SER A 64 10.33 -0.99 5.29
N LYS A 65 11.50 -1.05 5.95
CA LYS A 65 11.63 -0.83 7.40
C LYS A 65 11.45 0.63 7.82
N PHE A 66 11.53 1.56 6.87
CA PHE A 66 11.40 3.00 7.11
C PHE A 66 9.95 3.50 6.95
N ASN A 67 8.99 2.58 6.82
CA ASN A 67 7.60 2.87 6.51
C ASN A 67 6.72 2.88 7.78
N PHE A 68 7.26 3.39 8.88
CA PHE A 68 6.59 3.60 10.17
C PHE A 68 6.69 5.09 10.50
N TRP A 69 5.54 5.78 10.54
CA TRP A 69 5.43 7.23 10.73
C TRP A 69 4.86 7.55 12.13
#